data_AF-A0A562ICP1-F1
#
_entry.id   AF-A0A562ICP1-F1
#
_cell.length_a   1.000
_cell.length_b   1.000
_cell.length_c   1.000
_cell.angle_alpha   90.00
_cell.angle_beta   90.00
_cell.angle_gamma   90.00
#
_symmetry.space_group_name_H-M   'P 1'
#
loop_
_entity.id
_entity.type
_entity.pdbx_description
1 polymer ?
#
loop_
_entity_poly.entity_id
_entity_poly.type
_entity_poly.pdbx_seq_one_letter_code
_entity_poly.pdbx_strand_id
1 'polypeptide(L)' 'MVVLDDIVTTGVTLAAVSRVLTASGLSPTVAAVLAATRKRRPL' A
#
# COMPACT_ATOMS: atom_id res chain seq x y z
N MET A 1 -10.48 -9.37 -0.10
CA MET A 1 -9.13 -9.67 0.43
C MET A 1 -8.56 -8.38 1.00
N VAL A 2 -7.84 -8.44 2.13
CA VAL A 2 -7.20 -7.27 2.75
C VAL A 2 -5.69 -7.40 2.61
N VAL A 3 -5.02 -6.32 2.19
CA VAL A 3 -3.55 -6.21 2.27
C VAL A 3 -3.21 -5.51 3.58
N LEU A 4 -2.33 -6.10 4.38
CA LEU A 4 -1.87 -5.53 5.64
C LEU A 4 -0.42 -5.06 5.48
N ASP A 5 -0.13 -3.83 5.89
CA ASP A 5 1.21 -3.24 5.90
C ASP A 5 1.44 -2.53 7.24
N ASP A 6 2.67 -2.50 7.75
CA ASP A 6 2.98 -1.81 9.00
C ASP A 6 3.09 -0.29 8.79
N ILE A 7 3.72 0.15 7.70
CA ILE A 7 3.91 1.56 7.41
C ILE A 7 3.86 1.88 5.91
N VAL A 8 3.02 2.84 5.56
CA VAL A 8 3.01 3.42 4.21
C VAL A 8 3.79 4.72 4.19
N THR A 9 4.73 4.81 3.26
CA THR A 9 5.41 6.06 2.93
C THR A 9 4.80 6.69 1.68
N THR A 10 5.36 6.43 0.50
CA THR A 10 4.86 6.92 -0.79
C THR A 10 3.73 6.07 -1.36
N GLY A 11 3.44 4.91 -0.75
CA GLY A 11 2.48 3.93 -1.25
C GLY A 11 2.98 3.11 -2.45
N VAL A 12 4.22 3.31 -2.90
CA VAL A 12 4.77 2.60 -4.08
C VAL A 12 4.78 1.08 -3.86
N THR A 13 5.19 0.62 -2.68
CA THR A 13 5.20 -0.81 -2.34
C THR A 13 3.79 -1.40 -2.34
N LEU A 14 2.84 -0.76 -1.64
CA LEU A 14 1.44 -1.19 -1.60
C LEU A 14 0.79 -1.24 -3.00
N ALA A 15 1.10 -0.27 -3.86
CA ALA A 15 0.62 -0.24 -5.24
C ALA A 15 1.23 -1.38 -6.09
N ALA A 16 2.52 -1.67 -5.92
CA ALA A 16 3.17 -2.79 -6.61
C ALA A 16 2.56 -4.13 -6.18
N VAL A 17 2.37 -4.34 -4.88
CA VAL A 17 1.73 -5.54 -4.33
C VAL A 17 0.31 -5.68 -4.86
N SER A 18 -0.50 -4.62 -4.83
CA SER A 18 -1.87 -4.64 -5.34
C SER A 18 -1.94 -5.04 -6.81
N ARG A 19 -1.00 -4.55 -7.64
CA ARG A 19 -0.89 -4.94 -9.05
C ARG A 19 -0.54 -6.41 -9.23
N VAL A 20 0.46 -6.92 -8.48
CA VAL A 20 0.87 -8.33 -8.55
C VAL A 20 -0.26 -9.25 -8.13
N LEU A 21 -0.98 -8.91 -7.06
CA LEU A 21 -2.13 -9.68 -6.60
C LEU A 21 -3.25 -9.69 -7.64
N THR A 22 -3.56 -8.54 -8.23
CA THR A 22 -4.57 -8.43 -9.30
C THR A 22 -4.17 -9.26 -10.52
N ALA A 23 -2.91 -9.19 -10.94
CA ALA A 23 -2.38 -10.01 -12.04
C ALA A 23 -2.41 -11.52 -11.73
N SER A 24 -2.43 -11.89 -10.46
CA SER A 24 -2.55 -13.28 -10.00
C SER A 24 -4.01 -13.72 -9.80
N GLY A 25 -4.99 -12.91 -10.22
CA GLY A 25 -6.41 -13.21 -10.08
C GLY A 25 -7.00 -12.90 -8.70
N LEU A 26 -6.23 -12.27 -7.81
CA LEU A 26 -6.69 -11.84 -6.49
C LEU A 26 -7.11 -10.38 -6.53
N SER A 27 -8.30 -10.05 -6.04
CA SER A 27 -8.80 -8.67 -5.98
C SER A 27 -8.74 -8.13 -4.54
N PRO A 28 -7.65 -7.44 -4.15
CA PRO A 28 -7.61 -6.73 -2.87
C PRO A 28 -8.59 -5.56 -2.90
N THR A 29 -9.49 -5.50 -1.92
CA THR A 29 -10.52 -4.46 -1.83
C THR A 29 -10.23 -3.45 -0.74
N VAL A 30 -9.33 -3.78 0.20
CA VAL A 30 -8.96 -2.94 1.34
C VAL A 30 -7.46 -3.08 1.59
N ALA A 31 -6.82 -1.97 1.95
CA ALA A 31 -5.50 -1.96 2.56
C ALA A 31 -5.64 -1.44 4.01
N ALA A 32 -5.18 -2.23 4.97
CA ALA A 32 -5.09 -1.84 6.37
C ALA A 32 -3.63 -1.51 6.69
N VAL A 33 -3.38 -0.34 7.26
CA VAL A 33 -2.01 0.13 7.54
C VAL A 33 -1.93 0.68 8.95
N LEU A 34 -0.90 0.30 9.69
CA LEU A 34 -0.74 0.77 11.08
C LEU A 34 -0.29 2.24 11.13
N ALA A 35 0.60 2.66 10.22
CA ALA A 35 1.07 4.03 10.12
C ALA A 35 1.17 4.52 8.67
N ALA A 36 1.03 5.83 8.46
CA ALA A 36 1.28 6.48 7.18
C ALA A 36 2.09 7.76 7.37
N THR A 37 3.14 7.95 6.57
CA THR A 37 3.98 9.15 6.60
C THR A 37 3.65 10.09 5.45
N ARG A 38 3.87 11.39 5.65
CA ARG A 38 3.75 12.40 4.60
C ARG A 38 5.11 12.99 4.32
N LYS A 39 5.48 13.09 3.04
CA LYS A 39 6.72 13.77 2.64
C LYS A 39 6.60 15.24 2.99
N ARG A 40 7.44 15.71 3.91
CA ARG A 40 7.61 17.13 4.21
C ARG A 40 8.66 17.69 3.27
N ARG A 41 8.39 18.85 2.68
CA ARG A 41 9.41 19.64 1.98
C ARG A 41 9.99 20.62 2.99
N PRO A 42 11.31 20.68 3.18
CA PRO A 42 11.93 21.77 3.93
C PRO A 42 11.53 23.10 3.28
N LEU A 43 11.19 24.10 4.10
CA LEU A 43 11.06 25.49 3.67
C LEU A 43 12.43 26.04 3.26
#